data_AF-A0A1U7Y2C8-F1
#
_entry.id   AF-A0A1U7Y2C8-F1
#
_cell.length_a   1.000
_cell.length_b   1.000
_cell.length_c   1.000
_cell.angle_alpha   90.00
_cell.angle_beta   90.00
_cell.angle_gamma   90.00
#
_symmetry.space_group_name_H-M   'P 1'
#
loop_
_entity.id
_entity.type
_entity.pdbx_description
1 polymer ?
#
loop_
_entity_poly.entity_id
_entity_poly.type
_entity_poly.pdbx_seq_one_letter_code
_entity_poly.pdbx_strand_id
1 'polypeptide(L)'
;MAVDFELWDVICDIPFVPTKNLSKPAVAIPMTRKEFNDTDRKAIEKNFQAKKILVCGIGLDEYNKISACQSAKEIWKAFQTTHEGTTQVKQSKIDMLTTEYELFRMKDDESIQDMNTRFTSIINEIYSLGESIPRNKLVRKILSVLPSSGVSKIYAIKEAKDL
;
A
#
# COMPACT_ATOMS: atom_id res chain seq x y z
N MET A 1 -3.65 8.42 -27.89
CA MET A 1 -4.37 8.93 -26.71
C MET A 1 -3.36 9.63 -25.84
N ALA A 2 -3.40 10.96 -25.77
CA ALA A 2 -2.59 11.70 -24.82
C ALA A 2 -3.21 11.47 -23.44
N VAL A 3 -2.48 10.84 -22.53
CA VAL A 3 -2.88 10.74 -21.14
C VAL A 3 -2.71 12.14 -20.57
N ASP A 4 -3.82 12.84 -20.32
CA ASP A 4 -3.81 14.17 -19.75
C ASP A 4 -3.33 14.06 -18.29
N PHE A 5 -2.05 14.38 -18.06
CA PHE A 5 -1.42 14.37 -16.73
C PHE A 5 -2.19 15.24 -15.73
N GLU A 6 -2.84 16.31 -16.21
CA GLU A 6 -3.60 17.21 -15.35
C GLU A 6 -4.89 16.57 -14.80
N LEU A 7 -5.33 15.46 -15.40
CA LEU A 7 -6.49 14.70 -14.96
C LEU A 7 -6.12 13.76 -13.80
N TRP A 8 -4.87 13.30 -13.74
CA TRP A 8 -4.34 12.49 -12.63
C TRP A 8 -4.24 13.31 -11.34
N ASP A 9 -3.81 14.57 -11.43
CA ASP A 9 -3.73 15.49 -10.29
C ASP A 9 -5.10 15.69 -9.63
N VAL A 10 -6.18 15.66 -10.41
CA VAL A 10 -7.56 15.77 -9.91
C VAL A 10 -7.99 14.53 -9.13
N ILE A 11 -7.50 13.35 -9.52
CA ILE A 11 -7.75 12.09 -8.80
C ILE A 11 -6.99 12.08 -7.46
N CYS A 12 -5.77 12.64 -7.43
CA CYS A 12 -4.92 12.62 -6.24
C CYS A 12 -5.26 13.72 -5.22
N ASP A 13 -5.38 14.98 -5.63
CA ASP A 13 -5.18 16.10 -4.69
C ASP A 13 -6.32 17.11 -4.61
N ILE A 14 -7.23 17.17 -5.59
CA ILE A 14 -8.20 18.26 -5.64
C ILE A 14 -9.50 17.92 -4.88
N PRO A 15 -9.94 18.74 -3.92
CA PRO A 15 -11.25 18.57 -3.32
C PRO A 15 -12.34 18.84 -4.36
N PHE A 16 -13.28 17.91 -4.47
CA PHE A 16 -14.42 18.01 -5.40
C PHE A 16 -15.23 19.30 -5.22
N VAL A 17 -15.32 19.78 -3.97
CA VAL A 17 -15.96 21.06 -3.63
C VAL A 17 -14.87 22.02 -3.14
N PRO A 18 -14.66 23.17 -3.80
CA PRO A 18 -13.79 24.22 -3.29
C PRO A 18 -14.24 24.66 -1.89
N THR A 19 -13.29 24.73 -0.95
CA THR A 19 -13.56 25.15 0.42
C THR A 19 -12.77 26.40 0.77
N LYS A 20 -13.36 27.28 1.58
CA LYS A 20 -12.66 28.41 2.19
C LYS A 20 -12.44 28.16 3.67
N ASN A 21 -11.26 28.51 4.16
CA ASN A 21 -10.97 28.56 5.58
C ASN A 21 -11.32 29.96 6.09
N LEU A 22 -12.36 30.04 6.93
CA LEU A 22 -12.61 31.24 7.73
C LEU A 22 -11.77 31.15 9.01
N SER A 23 -11.23 32.30 9.43
CA SER A 23 -10.33 32.58 10.58
C SER A 23 -10.30 31.57 11.75
N LYS A 24 -9.12 31.45 12.37
CA LYS A 24 -8.77 30.48 13.45
C LYS A 24 -9.89 30.28 14.51
N PRO A 25 -10.28 29.03 14.81
CA PRO A 25 -9.78 27.76 14.26
C PRO A 25 -10.31 27.54 12.83
N ALA A 26 -9.49 26.93 11.95
CA ALA A 26 -9.81 26.76 10.54
C ALA A 26 -11.03 25.84 10.35
N VAL A 27 -12.20 26.43 10.12
CA VAL A 27 -13.39 25.71 9.70
C VAL A 27 -13.47 25.79 8.18
N ALA A 28 -13.29 24.65 7.52
CA ALA A 28 -13.44 24.54 6.07
C ALA A 28 -14.93 24.56 5.72
N ILE A 29 -15.39 25.66 5.10
CA ILE A 29 -16.78 25.81 4.66
C ILE A 29 -16.84 25.60 3.14
N PRO A 30 -17.76 24.77 2.62
CA PRO A 30 -18.01 24.66 1.19
C PRO A 30 -18.33 26.03 0.58
N MET A 31 -17.59 26.43 -0.45
CA MET A 31 -17.90 27.63 -1.21
C MET A 31 -19.19 27.44 -2.00
N THR A 32 -19.97 28.51 -2.15
CA THR A 32 -21.13 28.49 -3.03
C THR A 32 -20.71 28.68 -4.48
N ARG A 33 -21.50 28.17 -5.44
CA ARG A 33 -21.19 28.23 -6.89
C ARG A 33 -20.92 29.64 -7.44
N LYS A 34 -21.43 30.67 -6.75
CA LYS A 34 -21.23 32.09 -7.09
C LYS A 34 -19.86 32.63 -6.68
N GLU A 35 -19.20 31.98 -5.72
CA GLU A 35 -17.89 32.36 -5.19
C GLU A 35 -16.73 31.67 -5.92
N PHE A 36 -17.03 30.76 -6.86
CA PHE A 36 -16.02 30.01 -7.60
C PHE A 36 -15.22 30.92 -8.53
N ASN A 37 -13.90 30.82 -8.43
CA ASN A 37 -12.98 31.41 -9.39
C ASN A 37 -12.84 30.49 -10.62
N ASP A 38 -12.08 30.92 -11.62
CA ASP A 38 -11.91 30.14 -12.85
C ASP A 38 -11.09 28.86 -12.65
N THR A 39 -10.21 28.83 -11.65
CA THR A 39 -9.45 27.64 -11.25
C THR A 39 -10.39 26.58 -10.67
N ASP A 40 -11.34 26.98 -9.81
CA ASP A 40 -12.35 26.11 -9.22
C ASP A 40 -13.26 25.49 -10.28
N ARG A 41 -13.68 26.29 -11.27
CA ARG A 41 -14.50 25.80 -12.39
C ARG A 41 -13.76 24.78 -13.23
N LYS A 42 -12.48 25.05 -13.55
CA LYS A 42 -11.63 24.10 -14.31
C LYS A 42 -11.40 22.80 -13.54
N ALA A 43 -11.19 22.87 -12.24
CA ALA A 43 -11.06 21.70 -11.37
C ALA A 43 -12.32 20.80 -11.39
N ILE A 44 -13.51 21.40 -11.30
CA ILE A 44 -14.78 20.68 -11.35
C ILE A 44 -14.98 20.00 -12.71
N GLU A 45 -14.69 20.71 -13.81
CA GLU A 45 -14.79 20.17 -15.16
C GLU A 45 -13.86 18.95 -15.34
N LYS A 46 -12.60 19.08 -14.90
CA LYS A 46 -11.65 17.96 -14.94
C LYS A 46 -12.11 16.78 -14.09
N ASN A 47 -12.68 17.02 -12.90
CA ASN A 47 -13.22 15.93 -12.08
C ASN A 47 -14.38 15.21 -12.78
N PHE A 48 -15.26 15.95 -13.47
CA PHE A 48 -16.34 15.35 -14.24
C PHE A 48 -15.80 14.50 -15.41
N GLN A 49 -14.79 15.00 -16.11
CA GLN A 49 -14.11 14.26 -17.18
C GLN A 49 -13.42 12.98 -16.66
N ALA A 50 -12.69 13.08 -15.54
CA ALA A 50 -12.06 11.94 -14.88
C ALA A 50 -13.09 10.89 -14.47
N LYS A 51 -14.20 11.32 -13.86
CA LYS A 51 -15.30 10.44 -13.46
C LYS A 51 -15.92 9.73 -14.66
N LYS A 52 -16.14 10.45 -15.77
CA LYS A 52 -16.65 9.86 -17.01
C LYS A 52 -15.71 8.77 -17.53
N ILE A 53 -14.40 9.03 -17.57
CA ILE A 53 -13.40 8.05 -18.03
C ILE A 53 -13.38 6.81 -17.13
N LEU A 54 -13.36 7.00 -15.80
CA LEU A 54 -13.37 5.90 -14.83
C LEU A 54 -14.64 5.04 -14.96
N VAL A 55 -15.81 5.65 -15.15
CA VAL A 55 -17.08 4.92 -15.31
C VAL A 55 -17.16 4.21 -16.67
N CYS A 56 -16.63 4.80 -17.75
CA CYS A 56 -16.64 4.17 -19.07
C CYS A 56 -15.76 2.91 -19.15
N GLY A 57 -14.80 2.73 -18.23
CA GLY A 57 -13.89 1.59 -18.20
C GLY A 57 -14.42 0.36 -17.45
N ILE A 58 -15.58 0.44 -16.78
CA ILE A 58 -16.05 -0.61 -15.86
C ILE A 58 -17.33 -1.31 -16.32
N GLY A 59 -17.51 -2.54 -15.84
CA GLY A 59 -18.73 -3.32 -16.00
C GLY A 59 -19.88 -2.84 -15.11
N LEU A 60 -21.10 -3.26 -15.45
CA LEU A 60 -22.33 -2.98 -14.68
C LEU A 60 -22.24 -3.48 -13.22
N ASP A 61 -21.51 -4.56 -13.00
CA ASP A 61 -21.27 -5.21 -11.71
C ASP A 61 -20.40 -4.35 -10.76
N GLU A 62 -19.46 -3.59 -11.32
CA GLU A 62 -18.62 -2.65 -10.55
C GLU A 62 -19.29 -1.29 -10.38
N TYR A 63 -20.16 -0.89 -11.31
CA TYR A 63 -20.86 0.40 -11.25
C TYR A 63 -21.67 0.56 -9.95
N ASN A 64 -22.35 -0.50 -9.52
CA ASN A 64 -23.14 -0.47 -8.27
C ASN A 64 -22.29 -0.13 -7.05
N LYS A 65 -21.02 -0.57 -7.02
CA LYS A 65 -20.08 -0.32 -5.92
C LYS A 65 -19.63 1.14 -5.83
N ILE A 66 -19.65 1.86 -6.96
CA ILE A 66 -19.20 3.26 -7.06
C ILE A 66 -20.35 4.25 -7.30
N SER A 67 -21.59 3.77 -7.37
CA SER A 67 -22.77 4.57 -7.71
C SER A 67 -23.02 5.74 -6.75
N ALA A 68 -22.63 5.59 -5.49
CA ALA A 68 -22.74 6.63 -4.46
C ALA A 68 -21.54 7.61 -4.44
N CYS A 69 -20.47 7.34 -5.18
CA CYS A 69 -19.27 8.18 -5.21
C CYS A 69 -19.56 9.49 -5.97
N GLN A 70 -19.27 10.61 -5.32
CA GLN A 70 -19.52 11.95 -5.84
C GLN A 70 -18.37 12.45 -6.70
N SER A 71 -17.13 12.07 -6.38
CA SER A 71 -15.90 12.52 -7.03
C SER A 71 -15.13 11.40 -7.75
N ALA A 72 -14.28 11.76 -8.71
CA ALA A 72 -13.37 10.81 -9.36
C ALA A 72 -12.40 10.19 -8.35
N LYS A 73 -11.96 10.97 -7.35
CA LYS A 73 -11.14 10.52 -6.23
C LYS A 73 -11.83 9.45 -5.38
N GLU A 74 -13.11 9.62 -5.07
CA GLU A 74 -13.89 8.60 -4.35
C GLU A 74 -14.04 7.31 -5.14
N ILE A 75 -14.31 7.42 -6.44
CA ILE A 75 -14.39 6.26 -7.35
C ILE A 75 -13.06 5.50 -7.36
N TRP A 76 -11.96 6.23 -7.55
CA TRP A 76 -10.61 5.65 -7.54
C TRP A 76 -10.29 4.97 -6.20
N LYS A 77 -10.61 5.62 -5.08
CA LYS A 77 -10.44 5.04 -3.74
C LYS A 77 -11.30 3.79 -3.52
N ALA A 78 -12.52 3.76 -4.06
CA ALA A 78 -13.39 2.59 -4.00
C ALA A 78 -12.83 1.43 -4.83
N PHE A 79 -12.24 1.70 -6.01
CA PHE A 79 -11.51 0.69 -6.78
C PHE A 79 -10.31 0.15 -6.03
N GLN A 80 -9.45 1.03 -5.50
CA GLN A 80 -8.32 0.60 -4.66
C GLN A 80 -8.80 -0.29 -3.50
N THR A 81 -9.86 0.13 -2.81
CA THR A 81 -10.43 -0.65 -1.70
C THR A 81 -10.99 -2.01 -2.14
N THR A 82 -11.63 -2.08 -3.30
CA THR A 82 -12.28 -3.30 -3.80
C THR A 82 -11.27 -4.31 -4.34
N HIS A 83 -10.20 -3.85 -4.99
CA HIS A 83 -9.25 -4.73 -5.67
C HIS A 83 -7.96 -4.97 -4.88
N GLU A 84 -7.47 -3.96 -4.15
CA GLU A 84 -6.25 -4.06 -3.32
C GLU A 84 -6.57 -4.31 -1.83
N GLY A 85 -7.85 -4.15 -1.43
CA GLY A 85 -8.27 -4.16 -0.03
C GLY A 85 -8.13 -2.78 0.64
N THR A 86 -8.64 -2.64 1.85
CA THR A 86 -8.41 -1.41 2.64
C THR A 86 -6.97 -1.35 3.15
N THR A 87 -6.46 -0.15 3.41
CA THR A 87 -5.17 0.04 4.12
C THR A 87 -5.15 -0.74 5.44
N GLN A 88 -6.29 -0.89 6.12
CA GLN A 88 -6.41 -1.66 7.34
C GLN A 88 -6.24 -3.17 7.12
N VAL A 89 -6.81 -3.75 6.06
CA VAL A 89 -6.61 -5.17 5.71
C VAL A 89 -5.15 -5.42 5.36
N LYS A 90 -4.54 -4.51 4.58
CA LYS A 90 -3.12 -4.56 4.24
C LYS A 90 -2.24 -4.52 5.50
N GLN A 91 -2.51 -3.60 6.42
CA GLN A 91 -1.78 -3.49 7.69
C GLN A 91 -1.97 -4.74 8.55
N SER A 92 -3.19 -5.25 8.68
CA SER A 92 -3.47 -6.48 9.43
C SER A 92 -2.69 -7.68 8.89
N LYS A 93 -2.56 -7.80 7.55
CA LYS A 93 -1.74 -8.85 6.93
C LYS A 93 -0.24 -8.65 7.22
N ILE A 94 0.26 -7.41 7.18
CA ILE A 94 1.64 -7.08 7.57
C ILE A 94 1.89 -7.47 9.04
N ASP A 95 0.99 -7.13 9.95
CA ASP A 95 1.13 -7.43 11.38
C ASP A 95 1.14 -8.93 11.65
N MET A 96 0.28 -9.68 10.94
CA MET A 96 0.25 -11.15 10.98
C MET A 96 1.57 -11.76 10.51
N LEU A 97 2.07 -11.34 9.33
CA LEU A 97 3.34 -11.82 8.78
C LEU A 97 4.54 -11.42 9.64
N THR A 98 4.51 -10.23 10.24
CA THR A 98 5.54 -9.77 11.17
C THR A 98 5.57 -10.64 12.42
N THR A 99 4.40 -10.98 12.96
CA THR A 99 4.27 -11.92 14.08
C THR A 99 4.80 -13.31 13.70
N GLU A 100 4.48 -13.80 12.50
CA GLU A 100 5.01 -15.07 12.00
C GLU A 100 6.54 -15.05 11.86
N TYR A 101 7.10 -13.96 11.34
CA TYR A 101 8.54 -13.73 11.27
C TYR A 101 9.18 -13.72 12.67
N GLU A 102 8.58 -13.02 13.65
CA GLU A 102 9.11 -12.93 15.01
C GLU A 102 9.10 -14.28 15.71
N LEU A 103 8.03 -15.06 15.53
CA LEU A 103 7.86 -16.40 16.10
C LEU A 103 8.52 -17.51 15.25
N PHE A 104 9.10 -17.15 14.11
CA PHE A 104 9.71 -18.09 13.18
C PHE A 104 10.80 -18.90 13.88
N ARG A 105 10.74 -20.21 13.69
CA ARG A 105 11.68 -21.21 14.21
C ARG A 105 11.78 -22.36 13.22
N MET A 106 12.95 -23.00 13.21
CA MET A 106 13.12 -24.23 12.46
C MET A 106 12.29 -25.33 13.14
N LYS A 107 11.59 -26.15 12.35
CA LYS A 107 10.88 -27.35 12.82
C LYS A 107 11.84 -28.53 12.96
N ASP A 108 11.49 -29.50 13.80
CA ASP A 108 12.34 -30.67 14.06
C ASP A 108 12.48 -31.59 12.83
N ASP A 109 11.48 -31.61 11.96
CA ASP A 109 11.35 -32.49 10.79
C ASP A 109 11.60 -31.78 9.44
N GLU A 110 11.95 -30.49 9.45
CA GLU A 110 12.19 -29.74 8.20
C GLU A 110 13.68 -29.66 7.84
N SER A 111 14.00 -29.64 6.55
CA SER A 111 15.37 -29.38 6.11
C SER A 111 15.72 -27.89 6.19
N ILE A 112 17.01 -27.56 6.17
CA ILE A 112 17.47 -26.15 6.10
C ILE A 112 16.91 -25.46 4.84
N GLN A 113 16.76 -26.19 3.74
CA GLN A 113 16.22 -25.64 2.49
C GLN A 113 14.72 -25.35 2.62
N ASP A 114 13.95 -26.23 3.25
CA ASP A 114 12.51 -26.04 3.50
C ASP A 114 12.28 -24.85 4.45
N MET A 115 13.08 -24.78 5.52
CA MET A 115 13.09 -23.66 6.46
C MET A 115 13.38 -22.34 5.73
N ASN A 116 14.43 -22.30 4.90
CA ASN A 116 14.79 -21.09 4.17
C ASN A 116 13.72 -20.67 3.14
N THR A 117 13.04 -21.64 2.53
CA THR A 117 11.92 -21.39 1.61
C THR A 117 10.76 -20.74 2.35
N ARG A 118 10.35 -21.28 3.51
CA ARG A 118 9.32 -20.69 4.39
C ARG A 118 9.71 -19.28 4.84
N PHE A 119 10.94 -19.10 5.29
CA PHE A 119 11.45 -17.80 5.74
C PHE A 119 11.42 -16.75 4.63
N THR A 120 11.88 -17.12 3.42
CA THR A 120 11.90 -16.24 2.25
C THR A 120 10.48 -15.90 1.78
N SER A 121 9.53 -16.84 1.87
CA SER A 121 8.12 -16.59 1.55
C SER A 121 7.54 -15.47 2.40
N ILE A 122 7.73 -15.53 3.73
CA ILE A 122 7.23 -14.50 4.65
C ILE A 122 7.81 -13.12 4.29
N ILE A 123 9.11 -13.04 4.02
CA ILE A 123 9.79 -11.78 3.69
C ILE A 123 9.30 -11.21 2.37
N ASN A 124 9.15 -12.06 1.36
CA ASN A 124 8.66 -11.66 0.05
C ASN A 124 7.21 -11.17 0.11
N GLU A 125 6.37 -11.80 0.94
CA GLU A 125 5.01 -11.34 1.17
C GLU A 125 4.99 -9.96 1.83
N ILE A 126 5.76 -9.75 2.91
CA ILE A 126 5.92 -8.42 3.55
C ILE A 126 6.39 -7.37 2.53
N TYR A 127 7.37 -7.73 1.69
CA TYR A 127 7.90 -6.88 0.63
C TYR A 127 6.86 -6.51 -0.43
N SER A 128 6.06 -7.47 -0.87
CA SER A 128 4.97 -7.21 -1.83
C SER A 128 3.87 -6.30 -1.27
N LEU A 129 3.74 -6.25 0.07
CA LEU A 129 2.87 -5.31 0.77
C LEU A 129 3.55 -3.94 1.01
N GLY A 130 4.77 -3.74 0.53
CA GLY A 130 5.46 -2.44 0.59
C GLY A 130 6.21 -2.17 1.90
N GLU A 131 6.36 -3.16 2.77
CA GLU A 131 7.21 -3.10 3.96
C GLU A 131 8.49 -3.90 3.74
N SER A 132 9.57 -3.59 4.47
CA SER A 132 10.81 -4.38 4.34
C SER A 132 11.54 -4.55 5.65
N ILE A 133 12.10 -5.75 5.85
CA ILE A 133 12.91 -6.06 7.02
C ILE A 133 14.39 -5.85 6.66
N PRO A 134 15.15 -5.04 7.41
CA PRO A 134 16.57 -4.83 7.17
C PRO A 134 17.39 -6.12 7.12
N ARG A 135 18.31 -6.22 6.16
CA ARG A 135 19.14 -7.43 5.94
C ARG A 135 19.85 -7.93 7.19
N ASN A 136 20.37 -7.02 8.02
CA ASN A 136 21.03 -7.37 9.29
C ASN A 136 20.08 -7.99 10.32
N LYS A 137 18.77 -7.67 10.31
CA LYS A 137 17.76 -8.36 11.12
C LYS A 137 17.46 -9.75 10.55
N LEU A 138 17.34 -9.87 9.23
CA LEU A 138 17.11 -11.15 8.55
C LEU A 138 18.23 -12.15 8.84
N VAL A 139 19.49 -11.73 8.66
CA VAL A 139 20.67 -12.58 8.94
C VAL A 139 20.70 -13.01 10.41
N ARG A 140 20.49 -12.09 11.35
CA ARG A 140 20.44 -12.41 12.78
C ARG A 140 19.32 -13.41 13.11
N LYS A 141 18.16 -13.25 12.49
CA LYS A 141 17.03 -14.16 12.69
C LYS A 141 17.35 -15.57 12.17
N ILE A 142 17.90 -15.71 10.96
CA ILE A 142 18.33 -17.02 10.43
C ILE A 142 19.35 -17.67 11.37
N LEU A 143 20.38 -16.93 11.80
CA LEU A 143 21.40 -17.47 12.70
C LEU A 143 20.82 -17.95 14.04
N SER A 144 19.77 -17.28 14.55
CA SER A 144 19.11 -17.65 15.80
C SER A 144 18.23 -18.90 15.72
N VAL A 145 17.79 -19.29 14.52
CA VAL A 145 16.88 -20.44 14.31
C VAL A 145 17.59 -21.67 13.75
N LEU A 146 18.85 -21.54 13.33
CA LEU A 146 19.63 -22.66 12.82
C LEU A 146 20.04 -23.62 13.95
N PRO A 147 20.13 -24.94 13.67
CA PRO A 147 20.67 -25.91 14.61
C PRO A 147 22.13 -25.58 14.96
N SER A 148 22.59 -25.99 16.15
CA SER A 148 23.98 -25.73 16.59
C SER A 148 25.03 -26.23 15.59
N SER A 149 24.75 -27.35 14.91
CA SER A 149 25.60 -27.92 13.85
C SER A 149 25.76 -27.00 12.63
N GLY A 150 24.74 -26.20 12.31
CA GLY A 150 24.79 -25.19 11.25
C GLY A 150 25.57 -23.94 11.69
N VAL A 151 25.36 -23.51 12.94
CA VAL A 151 26.06 -22.36 13.53
C VAL A 151 27.58 -22.59 13.57
N SER A 152 28.03 -23.78 13.98
CA SER A 152 29.46 -24.13 14.02
C SER A 152 30.14 -24.05 12.65
N LYS A 153 29.45 -24.44 11.56
CA LYS A 153 29.98 -24.33 10.19
C LYS A 153 30.13 -22.88 9.75
N ILE A 154 29.20 -22.01 10.13
CA ILE A 154 29.25 -20.57 9.80
C ILE A 154 30.42 -19.90 10.52
N TYR A 155 30.64 -20.21 11.80
CA TYR A 155 31.79 -19.71 12.55
C TYR A 155 33.11 -20.17 11.94
N ALA A 156 33.23 -21.45 11.57
CA ALA A 156 34.43 -21.96 10.90
C ALA A 156 34.74 -21.23 9.58
N ILE A 157 33.71 -20.91 8.77
CA ILE A 157 33.89 -20.15 7.53
C ILE A 157 34.32 -18.71 7.80
N LYS A 158 33.77 -18.09 8.86
CA LYS A 158 34.13 -16.73 9.24
C LYS A 158 35.58 -16.66 9.73
N GLU A 159 35.97 -17.59 10.59
CA GLU A 159 37.34 -17.70 11.11
C GLU A 159 38.35 -17.99 10.01
N ALA A 160 38.02 -18.86 9.05
CA ALA A 160 38.87 -19.13 7.88
C ALA A 160 39.00 -17.94 6.91
N LYS A 161 38.13 -16.93 7.01
CA LYS A 161 38.23 -15.67 6.23
C LYS A 161 39.06 -14.60 6.91
N ASP A 162 39.26 -14.72 8.22
CA ASP A 162 40.03 -13.79 9.05
C ASP A 162 41.50 -14.29 9.23
N LEU A 163 41.85 -15.45 8.66
CA LEU A 163 43.19 -16.06 8.52
C LEU A 163 43.82 -15.71 7.17
#